data_AF-A0A0S4LK05-F1
#
_entry.id   AF-A0A0S4LK05-F1
#
_cell.length_a   1.000
_cell.length_b   1.000
_cell.length_c   1.000
_cell.angle_alpha   90.00
_cell.angle_beta   90.00
_cell.angle_gamma   90.00
#
_symmetry.space_group_name_H-M   'P 1'
#
loop_
_entity.id
_entity.type
_entity.pdbx_description
1 polymer ?
#
loop_
_entity_poly.entity_id
_entity_poly.type
_entity_poly.pdbx_seq_one_letter_code
_entity_poly.pdbx_strand_id
1 'polypeptide(L)'
;MQMMKRWFRRGFALPVAAICALSVPVTGAQAALMTYSFAGNLDGDTTGSFQISGLFKYDNSTVGSGGVYNGTVKDYSFKMSFNGTDLYTSSFAAGANAVTLSKNISLGGGNGDRWELVTAASGNSLSDGSTPFSFGLRLNQIGGGLNLNVQDPPSLDSLNGGSARWRLLFEDGDGVPGAYVGSISSLTAVPLPTAVLLFGAGLISLVGLGAGGLRNLRTSKV
;
A
#
# COMPACT_ATOMS: atom_id res chain seq x y z
N MET A 1 10.84 -49.73 -57.70
CA MET A 1 11.16 -48.29 -57.72
C MET A 1 9.92 -47.49 -57.31
N GLN A 2 10.02 -46.82 -56.14
CA GLN A 2 9.22 -45.69 -55.63
C GLN A 2 7.70 -45.82 -55.43
N MET A 3 7.31 -46.54 -54.37
CA MET A 3 6.24 -46.11 -53.47
C MET A 3 6.83 -45.13 -52.45
N MET A 4 6.74 -43.81 -52.69
CA MET A 4 7.20 -42.81 -51.71
C MET A 4 6.65 -41.41 -52.03
N LYS A 5 5.32 -41.21 -51.98
CA LYS A 5 4.72 -39.88 -52.27
C LYS A 5 3.49 -39.52 -51.43
N ARG A 6 3.43 -39.92 -50.14
CA ARG A 6 2.25 -39.60 -49.30
C ARG A 6 2.51 -38.99 -47.92
N TRP A 7 3.71 -38.49 -47.63
CA TRP A 7 4.06 -38.06 -46.27
C TRP A 7 4.19 -36.55 -46.01
N PHE A 8 3.75 -35.69 -46.94
CA PHE A 8 4.00 -34.23 -46.84
C PHE A 8 2.74 -33.35 -46.68
N ARG A 9 1.67 -33.83 -46.04
CA ARG A 9 0.42 -33.04 -45.89
C ARG A 9 -0.06 -32.80 -44.45
N ARG A 10 0.72 -33.10 -43.42
CA ARG A 10 0.33 -32.79 -42.04
C ARG A 10 1.52 -32.28 -41.25
N GLY A 11 1.63 -30.96 -41.10
CA GLY A 11 2.58 -30.40 -40.14
C GLY A 11 3.07 -29.01 -40.50
N PHE A 12 2.18 -28.03 -40.66
CA PHE A 12 2.56 -26.60 -40.63
C PHE A 12 1.37 -25.73 -40.23
N ALA A 13 0.69 -26.10 -39.15
CA ALA A 13 -0.29 -25.23 -38.51
C ALA A 13 -0.11 -25.38 -37.00
N LEU A 14 0.95 -24.76 -36.47
CA LEU A 14 1.22 -24.45 -35.05
C LEU A 14 2.71 -24.03 -35.00
N PRO A 15 3.03 -22.73 -35.10
CA PRO A 15 3.66 -22.11 -33.93
C PRO A 15 3.39 -20.59 -33.77
N VAL A 16 2.34 -20.02 -34.36
CA VAL A 16 2.11 -18.56 -34.19
C VAL A 16 1.59 -18.21 -32.79
N ALA A 17 0.80 -19.09 -32.17
CA ALA A 17 0.30 -18.87 -30.81
C ALA A 17 1.39 -18.96 -29.72
N ALA A 18 2.48 -19.69 -29.97
CA ALA A 18 3.57 -19.86 -29.00
C ALA A 18 4.53 -18.66 -28.96
N ILE A 19 4.61 -17.87 -30.04
CA ILE A 19 5.55 -16.74 -30.14
C ILE A 19 5.00 -15.49 -29.43
N CYS A 20 3.68 -15.29 -29.40
CA CYS A 20 3.08 -14.16 -28.66
C CYS A 20 3.07 -14.36 -27.12
N ALA A 21 3.19 -15.59 -26.64
CA ALA A 21 3.25 -15.88 -25.20
C ALA A 21 4.65 -15.65 -24.59
N LEU A 22 5.70 -15.58 -25.42
CA LEU A 22 7.09 -15.39 -24.99
C LEU A 22 7.59 -13.95 -25.14
N SER A 23 6.79 -13.06 -25.71
CA SER A 23 7.17 -11.65 -25.96
C SER A 23 6.47 -10.64 -25.06
N VAL A 24 5.77 -11.10 -24.01
CA VAL A 24 5.33 -10.18 -22.96
C VAL A 24 6.53 -9.99 -22.03
N PRO A 25 7.22 -8.83 -22.05
CA PRO A 25 8.17 -8.55 -21.00
C PRO A 25 7.38 -8.64 -19.69
N VAL A 26 7.76 -9.59 -18.83
CA VAL A 26 7.34 -9.58 -17.43
C VAL A 26 8.12 -8.43 -16.80
N THR A 27 7.74 -7.20 -17.14
CA THR A 27 8.01 -6.06 -16.27
C THR A 27 7.30 -6.40 -14.98
N GLY A 28 8.04 -6.56 -13.89
CA GLY A 28 7.43 -6.71 -12.57
C GLY A 28 6.33 -5.68 -12.43
N ALA A 29 5.12 -6.12 -12.08
CA ALA A 29 3.97 -5.24 -11.90
C ALA A 29 4.23 -4.36 -10.66
N GLN A 30 5.03 -3.32 -10.83
CA GLN A 30 5.33 -2.32 -9.81
C GLN A 30 4.60 -1.03 -10.19
N ALA A 31 3.32 -0.97 -9.84
CA ALA A 31 2.52 0.26 -9.82
C ALA A 31 1.16 -0.07 -9.23
N ALA A 32 1.04 -0.12 -7.90
CA ALA A 32 -0.26 -0.18 -7.27
C ALA A 32 -0.26 0.73 -6.05
N LEU A 33 -1.22 1.65 -6.03
CA LEU A 33 -1.63 2.33 -4.81
C LEU A 33 -2.17 1.27 -3.85
N MET A 34 -1.48 1.06 -2.74
CA MET A 34 -1.87 0.08 -1.73
C MET A 34 -2.65 0.76 -0.62
N THR A 35 -3.64 0.08 -0.07
CA THR A 35 -4.35 0.53 1.13
C THR A 35 -3.94 -0.35 2.29
N TYR A 36 -3.56 0.27 3.41
CA TYR A 36 -3.22 -0.43 4.64
C TYR A 36 -4.21 -0.04 5.73
N SER A 37 -4.64 -1.02 6.51
CA SER A 37 -5.40 -0.79 7.74
C SER A 37 -4.48 -0.97 8.94
N PHE A 38 -4.69 -0.12 9.95
CA PHE A 38 -4.01 -0.24 11.23
C PHE A 38 -5.01 -0.24 12.37
N ALA A 39 -4.65 -0.94 13.45
CA ALA A 39 -5.36 -0.88 14.73
C ALA A 39 -4.35 -0.86 15.88
N GLY A 40 -4.77 -0.35 17.03
CA GLY A 40 -3.88 -0.19 18.17
C GLY A 40 -4.59 0.36 19.40
N ASN A 41 -3.78 0.78 20.38
CA ASN A 41 -4.24 1.34 21.65
C ASN A 41 -3.52 2.65 21.96
N LEU A 42 -4.10 3.45 22.85
CA LEU A 42 -3.46 4.66 23.40
C LEU A 42 -2.47 4.30 24.51
N ASP A 43 -1.30 4.95 24.53
CA ASP A 43 -0.36 4.78 25.64
C ASP A 43 -0.93 5.34 26.94
N GLY A 44 -0.67 4.64 28.05
CA GLY A 44 -1.20 5.01 29.37
C GLY A 44 -2.61 4.51 29.64
N ASP A 45 -3.30 3.92 28.66
CA ASP A 45 -4.56 3.21 28.89
C ASP A 45 -4.30 1.77 29.32
N THR A 46 -4.32 1.55 30.64
CA THR A 46 -4.14 0.22 31.24
C THR A 46 -5.35 -0.69 31.08
N THR A 47 -6.50 -0.15 30.68
CA THR A 47 -7.76 -0.89 30.55
C THR A 47 -8.06 -1.33 29.13
N GLY A 48 -7.37 -0.76 28.14
CA GLY A 48 -7.65 -0.99 26.71
C GLY A 48 -9.01 -0.44 26.26
N SER A 49 -9.56 0.53 27.00
CA SER A 49 -10.81 1.21 26.69
C SER A 49 -10.67 2.11 25.45
N PHE A 50 -9.49 2.69 25.22
CA PHE A 50 -9.15 3.52 24.07
C PHE A 50 -8.55 2.68 22.96
N GLN A 51 -9.35 2.50 21.92
CA GLN A 51 -8.95 1.77 20.73
C GLN A 51 -8.77 2.75 19.59
N ILE A 52 -7.74 2.53 18.77
CA ILE A 52 -7.55 3.29 17.53
C ILE A 52 -7.63 2.37 16.34
N SER A 53 -8.16 2.90 15.25
CA SER A 53 -8.17 2.25 13.96
C SER A 53 -8.05 3.26 12.84
N GLY A 54 -7.65 2.81 11.67
CA GLY A 54 -7.58 3.69 10.53
C GLY A 54 -7.06 3.02 9.28
N LEU A 55 -6.94 3.83 8.24
CA LEU A 55 -6.47 3.42 6.93
C LEU A 55 -5.47 4.46 6.43
N PHE A 56 -4.49 4.03 5.64
CA PHE A 56 -3.72 4.94 4.81
C PHE A 56 -3.46 4.33 3.44
N LYS A 57 -3.33 5.20 2.43
CA LYS A 57 -2.97 4.80 1.07
C LYS A 57 -1.52 5.15 0.78
N TYR A 58 -0.81 4.18 0.25
CA TYR A 58 0.63 4.20 0.05
C TYR A 58 0.95 3.95 -1.42
N ASP A 59 1.63 4.89 -2.05
CA ASP A 59 2.03 4.80 -3.45
C ASP A 59 3.49 4.36 -3.58
N ASN A 60 3.70 3.05 -3.70
CA ASN A 60 5.04 2.45 -3.81
C ASN A 60 5.79 2.83 -5.11
N SER A 61 5.16 3.54 -6.05
CA SER A 61 5.81 4.03 -7.28
C SER A 61 6.50 5.38 -7.09
N THR A 62 6.33 6.01 -5.92
CA THR A 62 6.93 7.32 -5.64
C THR A 62 8.44 7.19 -5.59
N VAL A 63 9.15 7.91 -6.46
CA VAL A 63 10.61 7.93 -6.47
C VAL A 63 11.11 8.71 -5.25
N GLY A 64 11.88 8.03 -4.41
CA GLY A 64 12.55 8.64 -3.26
C GLY A 64 14.01 8.99 -3.55
N SER A 65 14.62 9.75 -2.64
CA SER A 65 16.06 10.01 -2.63
C SER A 65 16.58 9.91 -1.21
N GLY A 66 17.68 9.17 -1.03
CA GLY A 66 18.33 9.02 0.28
C GLY A 66 17.42 8.44 1.38
N GLY A 67 16.41 7.64 1.01
CA GLY A 67 15.45 7.06 1.94
C GLY A 67 14.25 7.96 2.25
N VAL A 68 14.15 9.14 1.64
CA VAL A 68 13.00 10.03 1.78
C VAL A 68 12.13 9.92 0.54
N TYR A 69 10.86 9.56 0.74
CA TYR A 69 9.86 9.37 -0.29
C TYR A 69 8.73 10.39 -0.06
N ASN A 70 8.82 11.52 -0.75
CA ASN A 70 7.89 12.65 -0.60
C ASN A 70 6.65 12.45 -1.48
N GLY A 71 5.47 12.74 -0.93
CA GLY A 71 4.19 12.61 -1.63
C GLY A 71 3.67 11.18 -1.72
N THR A 72 4.26 10.23 -0.98
CA THR A 72 3.94 8.80 -1.07
C THR A 72 2.62 8.45 -0.38
N VAL A 73 2.27 9.17 0.68
CA VAL A 73 0.98 9.02 1.35
C VAL A 73 -0.08 9.79 0.56
N LYS A 74 -1.09 9.10 0.04
CA LYS A 74 -2.13 9.69 -0.80
C LYS A 74 -3.46 9.92 -0.08
N ASP A 75 -3.66 9.21 1.01
CA ASP A 75 -4.90 9.23 1.78
C ASP A 75 -4.65 8.67 3.17
N TYR A 76 -5.46 9.09 4.13
CA TYR A 76 -5.35 8.74 5.53
C TYR A 76 -6.70 8.97 6.22
N SER A 77 -7.07 8.02 7.08
CA SER A 77 -8.14 8.16 8.04
C SER A 77 -7.73 7.55 9.37
N PHE A 78 -8.17 8.19 10.44
CA PHE A 78 -7.96 7.74 11.80
C PHE A 78 -9.24 7.91 12.59
N LYS A 79 -9.46 6.93 13.46
CA LYS A 79 -10.56 6.89 14.39
C LYS A 79 -10.01 6.47 15.74
N MET A 80 -10.46 7.16 16.78
CA MET A 80 -10.30 6.74 18.16
C MET A 80 -11.69 6.48 18.73
N SER A 81 -11.85 5.36 19.41
CA SER A 81 -13.05 5.00 20.13
C SER A 81 -12.76 4.76 21.61
N PHE A 82 -13.77 4.99 22.44
CA PHE A 82 -13.76 4.66 23.86
C PHE A 82 -14.88 3.66 24.13
N ASN A 83 -14.53 2.47 24.63
CA ASN A 83 -15.48 1.37 24.89
C ASN A 83 -16.41 1.09 23.70
N GLY A 84 -15.85 1.06 22.48
CA GLY A 84 -16.58 0.79 21.24
C GLY A 84 -17.40 1.96 20.69
N THR A 85 -17.38 3.14 21.33
CA THR A 85 -18.04 4.35 20.84
C THR A 85 -17.03 5.27 20.18
N ASP A 86 -17.29 5.70 18.94
CA ASP A 86 -16.44 6.65 18.21
C ASP A 86 -16.31 7.96 19.01
N LEU A 87 -15.09 8.33 19.37
CA LEU A 87 -14.77 9.52 20.16
C LEU A 87 -14.20 10.63 19.29
N TYR A 88 -13.32 10.27 18.35
CA TYR A 88 -12.58 11.25 17.56
C TYR A 88 -12.20 10.69 16.20
N THR A 89 -12.16 11.56 15.19
CA THR A 89 -11.70 11.22 13.84
C THR A 89 -10.74 12.27 13.29
N SER A 90 -9.78 11.81 12.52
CA SER A 90 -8.83 12.64 11.78
C SER A 90 -8.69 12.12 10.36
N SER A 91 -8.42 13.01 9.42
CA SER A 91 -8.41 12.74 7.99
C SER A 91 -7.22 13.40 7.31
N PHE A 92 -6.92 12.92 6.11
CA PHE A 92 -5.85 13.41 5.28
C PHE A 92 -5.96 14.91 5.01
N ALA A 93 -4.83 15.62 5.09
CA ALA A 93 -4.71 16.99 4.63
C ALA A 93 -3.57 17.12 3.61
N ALA A 94 -3.65 18.16 2.77
CA ALA A 94 -2.52 18.56 1.95
C ALA A 94 -1.40 19.11 2.86
N GLY A 95 -0.16 18.69 2.61
CA GLY A 95 0.99 19.11 3.41
C GLY A 95 2.12 18.09 3.37
N ALA A 96 2.83 17.94 4.50
CA ALA A 96 3.92 16.98 4.66
C ALA A 96 3.38 15.55 4.64
N ASN A 97 3.50 14.88 3.50
CA ASN A 97 2.97 13.53 3.27
C ASN A 97 4.10 12.65 2.73
N ALA A 98 4.88 12.01 3.58
CA ALA A 98 6.12 11.33 3.21
C ALA A 98 6.36 10.05 4.01
N VAL A 99 7.23 9.20 3.47
CA VAL A 99 7.84 8.09 4.21
C VAL A 99 9.35 8.27 4.23
N THR A 100 9.95 8.08 5.39
CA THR A 100 11.38 8.16 5.62
C THR A 100 11.91 6.83 6.13
N LEU A 101 12.96 6.35 5.49
CA LEU A 101 13.73 5.17 5.86
C LEU A 101 15.07 5.64 6.39
N SER A 102 15.40 5.27 7.62
CA SER A 102 16.67 5.61 8.25
C SER A 102 17.34 4.35 8.75
N LYS A 103 18.64 4.20 8.48
CA LYS A 103 19.42 3.05 8.92
C LYS A 103 20.45 3.44 9.95
N ASN A 104 20.68 2.54 10.92
CA ASN A 104 21.73 2.68 11.93
C ASN A 104 21.74 4.06 12.62
N ILE A 105 20.56 4.59 12.95
CA ILE A 105 20.41 5.84 13.69
C ILE A 105 20.30 5.56 15.20
N SER A 106 20.64 6.56 16.02
CA SER A 106 20.39 6.47 17.46
C SER A 106 18.89 6.54 17.77
N LEU A 107 18.39 5.56 18.52
CA LEU A 107 16.98 5.42 18.89
C LEU A 107 16.72 5.64 20.39
N GLY A 108 17.67 6.21 21.12
CA GLY A 108 17.55 6.47 22.57
C GLY A 108 17.73 5.25 23.48
N GLY A 109 17.95 4.06 22.89
CA GLY A 109 18.27 2.80 23.59
C GLY A 109 19.33 1.96 22.87
N GLY A 110 20.06 2.57 21.94
CA GLY A 110 21.00 1.93 21.03
C GLY A 110 20.82 2.42 19.59
N ASN A 111 21.61 1.84 18.68
CA ASN A 111 21.46 2.09 17.25
C ASN A 111 20.46 1.12 16.63
N GLY A 112 19.75 1.58 15.60
CA GLY A 112 18.82 0.73 14.87
C GLY A 112 18.28 1.38 13.62
N ASP A 113 17.35 0.68 12.98
CA ASP A 113 16.69 1.14 11.76
C ASP A 113 15.30 1.71 12.11
N ARG A 114 14.88 2.72 11.35
CA ARG A 114 13.56 3.35 11.47
C ARG A 114 12.87 3.42 10.12
N TRP A 115 11.62 2.99 10.11
CA TRP A 115 10.64 3.33 9.09
C TRP A 115 9.66 4.33 9.70
N GLU A 116 9.44 5.46 9.04
CA GLU A 116 8.55 6.51 9.53
C GLU A 116 7.66 7.03 8.42
N LEU A 117 6.35 6.98 8.64
CA LEU A 117 5.34 7.65 7.82
C LEU A 117 4.90 8.92 8.55
N VAL A 118 4.84 10.02 7.82
CA VAL A 118 4.27 11.29 8.29
C VAL A 118 3.27 11.78 7.26
N THR A 119 2.09 12.18 7.72
CA THR A 119 1.05 12.78 6.90
C THR A 119 0.51 14.01 7.60
N ALA A 120 0.19 15.04 6.82
CA ALA A 120 -0.60 16.17 7.32
C ALA A 120 -2.00 15.66 7.66
N ALA A 121 -2.50 16.10 8.81
CA ALA A 121 -3.76 15.65 9.38
C ALA A 121 -4.69 16.84 9.57
N SER A 122 -5.99 16.59 9.46
CA SER A 122 -7.05 17.56 9.76
C SER A 122 -8.20 16.86 10.46
N GLY A 123 -8.96 17.62 11.25
CA GLY A 123 -10.07 17.10 12.03
C GLY A 123 -10.68 18.19 12.89
N ASN A 124 -11.69 17.82 13.66
CA ASN A 124 -12.35 18.75 14.58
C ASN A 124 -11.38 19.17 15.69
N SER A 125 -11.53 20.40 16.18
CA SER A 125 -10.83 20.81 17.40
C SER A 125 -11.25 19.94 18.59
N LEU A 126 -10.30 19.67 19.48
CA LEU A 126 -10.57 19.14 20.81
C LEU A 126 -11.28 20.19 21.67
N SER A 127 -11.77 19.78 22.85
CA SER A 127 -12.51 20.66 23.76
C SER A 127 -11.68 21.85 24.28
N ASP A 128 -10.36 21.75 24.26
CA ASP A 128 -9.41 22.79 24.61
C ASP A 128 -9.09 23.76 23.45
N GLY A 129 -9.68 23.54 22.26
CA GLY A 129 -9.45 24.33 21.06
C GLY A 129 -8.31 23.80 20.17
N SER A 130 -7.55 22.82 20.63
CA SER A 130 -6.41 22.27 19.89
C SER A 130 -6.85 21.55 18.62
N THR A 131 -6.15 21.75 17.50
CA THR A 131 -6.46 21.14 16.20
C THR A 131 -5.39 20.14 15.77
N PRO A 132 -5.76 19.02 15.14
CA PRO A 132 -4.76 18.10 14.62
C PRO A 132 -4.05 18.71 13.41
N PHE A 133 -2.74 18.50 13.30
CA PHE A 133 -1.98 18.96 12.13
C PHE A 133 -1.09 17.88 11.51
N SER A 134 -0.72 16.85 12.27
CA SER A 134 0.16 15.79 11.76
C SER A 134 -0.14 14.45 12.40
N PHE A 135 -0.15 13.41 11.58
CA PHE A 135 -0.15 12.02 12.01
C PHE A 135 1.13 11.34 11.58
N GLY A 136 1.62 10.42 12.41
CA GLY A 136 2.76 9.60 12.06
C GLY A 136 2.69 8.17 12.56
N LEU A 137 3.28 7.27 11.78
CA LEU A 137 3.53 5.89 12.15
C LEU A 137 5.04 5.66 12.16
N ARG A 138 5.56 5.09 13.23
CA ARG A 138 6.99 4.83 13.41
C ARG A 138 7.21 3.39 13.78
N LEU A 139 8.03 2.69 13.00
CA LEU A 139 8.57 1.40 13.38
C LEU A 139 10.06 1.56 13.65
N ASN A 140 10.47 1.16 14.84
CA ASN A 140 11.87 1.15 15.27
C ASN A 140 12.31 -0.29 15.49
N GLN A 141 13.48 -0.66 14.97
CA GLN A 141 14.11 -1.95 15.27
C GLN A 141 15.52 -1.72 15.83
N ILE A 142 15.66 -1.92 17.14
CA ILE A 142 16.94 -1.84 17.85
C ILE A 142 17.83 -3.00 17.39
N GLY A 143 19.12 -2.74 17.16
CA GLY A 143 20.07 -3.72 16.64
C GLY A 143 20.07 -3.84 15.10
N GLY A 144 19.19 -3.10 14.43
CA GLY A 144 19.02 -3.15 12.97
C GLY A 144 18.29 -4.40 12.50
N GLY A 145 18.16 -4.55 11.18
CA GLY A 145 17.58 -5.75 10.56
C GLY A 145 16.21 -5.54 9.92
N LEU A 146 15.72 -4.29 9.87
CA LEU A 146 14.67 -3.98 8.91
C LEU A 146 15.30 -4.10 7.52
N ASN A 147 14.74 -4.93 6.65
CA ASN A 147 15.15 -5.00 5.25
C ASN A 147 14.65 -3.76 4.50
N LEU A 148 15.12 -2.58 4.90
CA LEU A 148 14.84 -1.32 4.25
C LEU A 148 15.75 -1.25 3.04
N ASN A 149 15.24 -1.46 1.84
CA ASN A 149 15.94 -0.95 0.68
C ASN A 149 15.71 0.57 0.65
N VAL A 150 16.79 1.35 0.76
CA VAL A 150 16.70 2.82 0.82
C VAL A 150 16.36 3.40 -0.57
N GLN A 151 16.45 2.57 -1.62
CA GLN A 151 16.13 2.91 -3.02
C GLN A 151 14.75 2.41 -3.46
N ASP A 152 14.24 1.33 -2.85
CA ASP A 152 12.91 0.78 -3.13
C ASP A 152 12.15 0.68 -1.81
N PRO A 153 11.02 1.38 -1.64
CA PRO A 153 10.33 1.31 -0.37
C PRO A 153 9.90 -0.14 -0.07
N PRO A 154 10.13 -0.63 1.15
CA PRO A 154 9.80 -2.01 1.49
C PRO A 154 8.29 -2.22 1.51
N SER A 155 7.84 -3.43 1.15
CA SER A 155 6.46 -3.84 1.44
C SER A 155 6.24 -3.86 2.96
N LEU A 156 5.11 -3.33 3.41
CA LEU A 156 4.81 -3.22 4.84
C LEU A 156 4.47 -4.59 5.49
N ASP A 157 4.47 -5.68 4.71
CA ASP A 157 4.22 -7.04 5.20
C ASP A 157 5.24 -7.48 6.26
N SER A 158 6.46 -6.92 6.21
CA SER A 158 7.53 -7.14 7.19
C SER A 158 7.34 -6.38 8.51
N LEU A 159 6.33 -5.50 8.62
CA LEU A 159 6.15 -4.61 9.78
C LEU A 159 5.20 -5.17 10.86
N ASN A 160 4.70 -6.40 10.71
CA ASN A 160 3.91 -7.08 11.73
C ASN A 160 4.82 -7.67 12.82
N GLY A 161 4.99 -6.97 13.95
CA GLY A 161 5.92 -7.45 14.98
C GLY A 161 6.16 -6.61 16.24
N GLY A 162 5.19 -5.81 16.69
CA GLY A 162 5.18 -5.31 18.08
C GLY A 162 6.04 -4.09 18.44
N SER A 163 6.71 -3.44 17.48
CA SER A 163 7.52 -2.22 17.74
C SER A 163 7.00 -0.96 17.02
N ALA A 164 5.82 -1.04 16.41
CA ALA A 164 5.23 0.08 15.69
C ALA A 164 4.41 0.95 16.63
N ARG A 165 4.61 2.27 16.53
CA ARG A 165 3.92 3.28 17.32
C ARG A 165 3.22 4.25 16.41
N TRP A 166 2.06 4.71 16.83
CA TRP A 166 1.36 5.79 16.18
C TRP A 166 1.48 7.06 17.02
N ARG A 167 1.37 8.21 16.35
CA ARG A 167 1.29 9.52 16.99
C ARG A 167 0.32 10.40 16.20
N LEU A 168 -0.55 11.10 16.92
CA LEU A 168 -1.34 12.19 16.39
C LEU A 168 -0.97 13.48 17.14
N LEU A 169 -0.49 14.47 16.39
CA LEU A 169 -0.05 15.76 16.91
C LEU A 169 -1.16 16.79 16.74
N PHE A 170 -1.31 17.59 17.79
CA PHE A 170 -2.24 18.70 17.88
C PHE A 170 -1.48 19.99 18.15
N GLU A 171 -2.04 21.10 17.76
CA GLU A 171 -1.51 22.44 18.00
C GLU A 171 -2.63 23.30 18.58
N ASP A 172 -2.32 24.02 19.66
CA ASP A 172 -3.24 24.96 20.31
C ASP A 172 -3.27 26.32 19.57
N GLY A 173 -4.07 27.27 20.09
CA GLY A 173 -4.19 28.60 19.49
C GLY A 173 -2.90 29.45 19.54
N ASP A 174 -1.94 29.07 20.39
CA ASP A 174 -0.65 29.75 20.55
C ASP A 174 0.48 29.05 19.77
N GLY A 175 0.18 27.96 19.08
CA GLY A 175 1.13 27.20 18.27
C GLY A 175 1.94 26.16 19.06
N VAL A 176 1.51 25.81 20.27
CA VAL A 176 2.22 24.84 21.12
C VAL A 176 1.80 23.42 20.74
N PRO A 177 2.74 22.54 20.34
CA PRO A 177 2.39 21.20 19.91
C PRO A 177 2.17 20.24 21.08
N GLY A 178 1.02 19.57 21.09
CA GLY A 178 0.70 18.40 21.91
C GLY A 178 0.74 17.11 21.08
N ALA A 179 0.89 15.96 21.73
CA ALA A 179 0.89 14.67 21.03
C ALA A 179 0.21 13.57 21.83
N TYR A 180 -0.71 12.87 21.16
CA TYR A 180 -1.23 11.58 21.61
C TYR A 180 -0.43 10.48 20.92
N VAL A 181 0.01 9.49 21.70
CA VAL A 181 0.86 8.41 21.22
C VAL A 181 0.32 7.06 21.68
N GLY A 182 0.64 6.03 20.92
CA GLY A 182 0.24 4.68 21.28
C GLY A 182 0.97 3.61 20.51
N SER A 183 0.55 2.37 20.74
CA SER A 183 1.08 1.17 20.07
C SER A 183 0.16 0.71 18.96
N ILE A 184 0.74 0.13 17.91
CA ILE A 184 0.00 -0.56 16.85
C ILE A 184 -0.02 -2.05 17.17
N SER A 185 -1.22 -2.64 17.21
CA SER A 185 -1.43 -4.07 17.42
C SER A 185 -1.51 -4.85 16.11
N SER A 186 -1.96 -4.22 15.01
CA SER A 186 -2.04 -4.84 13.70
C SER A 186 -1.81 -3.84 12.57
N LEU A 187 -1.08 -4.25 11.53
CA LEU A 187 -0.95 -3.52 10.27
C LEU A 187 -1.15 -4.51 9.12
N THR A 188 -2.24 -4.34 8.36
CA THR A 188 -2.58 -5.29 7.28
C THR A 188 -2.79 -4.58 5.96
N ALA A 189 -2.23 -5.15 4.88
CA ALA A 189 -2.55 -4.72 3.53
C ALA A 189 -3.99 -5.13 3.22
N VAL A 190 -4.81 -4.18 2.76
CA VAL A 190 -6.18 -4.44 2.35
C VAL A 190 -6.16 -4.88 0.89
N PRO A 191 -6.57 -6.12 0.58
CA PRO A 191 -6.63 -6.59 -0.80
C PRO A 191 -7.55 -5.70 -1.64
N LEU A 192 -7.15 -5.43 -2.89
CA LEU A 192 -8.03 -4.74 -3.85
C LEU A 192 -9.36 -5.50 -3.97
N PRO A 193 -10.51 -4.81 -4.06
CA PRO A 193 -11.79 -5.46 -4.24
C PRO A 193 -11.74 -6.40 -5.45
N THR A 194 -12.09 -7.67 -5.24
CA THR A 194 -12.00 -8.76 -6.23
C THR A 194 -12.72 -8.40 -7.55
N ALA A 195 -13.73 -7.53 -7.49
CA ALA A 195 -14.43 -7.00 -8.65
C ALA A 195 -13.53 -6.26 -9.65
N VAL A 196 -12.49 -5.54 -9.18
CA VAL A 196 -11.54 -4.82 -10.05
C VAL A 196 -10.66 -5.81 -10.81
N LEU A 197 -10.25 -6.89 -10.15
CA LEU A 197 -9.47 -7.98 -10.77
C LEU A 197 -10.33 -8.77 -11.78
N LEU A 198 -11.59 -9.06 -11.43
CA LEU A 198 -12.53 -9.75 -12.31
C LEU A 198 -12.94 -8.89 -13.51
N PHE A 199 -13.07 -7.57 -13.34
CA PHE A 199 -13.29 -6.64 -14.43
C PHE A 199 -12.10 -6.60 -15.40
N GLY A 200 -10.87 -6.56 -14.89
CA GLY A 200 -9.65 -6.62 -15.71
C GLY A 200 -9.53 -7.92 -16.51
N ALA A 201 -9.75 -9.07 -15.86
CA ALA A 201 -9.76 -10.36 -16.54
C ALA A 201 -10.91 -10.48 -17.56
N GLY A 202 -12.08 -9.93 -17.25
CA GLY A 202 -13.24 -9.90 -18.13
C GLY A 202 -13.01 -9.08 -19.40
N LEU A 203 -12.31 -7.94 -19.29
CA LEU A 203 -11.97 -7.08 -20.44
C LEU A 203 -10.98 -7.76 -21.40
N ILE A 204 -9.98 -8.47 -20.86
CA ILE A 204 -9.03 -9.26 -21.66
C ILE A 204 -9.74 -10.40 -22.39
N SER A 205 -10.65 -11.09 -21.70
CA SER A 205 -11.49 -12.14 -22.30
C SER A 205 -12.37 -11.59 -23.44
N LEU A 206 -12.95 -10.39 -23.27
CA LEU A 206 -13.80 -9.76 -24.27
C LEU A 206 -13.03 -9.30 -25.52
N VAL A 207 -11.82 -8.76 -25.36
CA VAL A 207 -10.94 -8.41 -26.50
C VAL A 207 -10.49 -9.67 -27.25
N GLY A 208 -10.21 -10.75 -26.52
CA GLY A 208 -9.90 -12.07 -27.11
C GLY A 208 -11.05 -12.66 -27.93
N LEU A 209 -12.29 -12.48 -27.49
CA LEU A 209 -13.48 -12.91 -28.24
C LEU A 209 -13.83 -11.97 -29.41
N GLY A 210 -13.61 -10.67 -29.27
CA GLY A 210 -13.98 -9.65 -30.27
C GLY A 210 -13.19 -9.71 -31.58
N ALA A 211 -11.90 -10.08 -31.54
CA ALA A 211 -11.06 -10.17 -32.73
C ALA A 211 -11.24 -11.49 -33.53
N GLY A 212 -11.77 -12.54 -32.90
CA GLY A 212 -11.97 -13.86 -33.53
C GLY A 212 -13.40 -14.13 -34.02
N GLY A 213 -14.42 -13.54 -33.39
CA GLY A 213 -15.83 -13.85 -33.67
C GLY A 213 -16.36 -13.38 -35.03
N LEU A 214 -15.81 -12.29 -35.58
CA LEU A 214 -16.25 -11.72 -36.86
C LEU A 214 -15.68 -12.44 -38.11
N ARG A 215 -14.65 -13.28 -37.96
CA ARG A 215 -14.11 -14.07 -39.09
C ARG A 215 -15.01 -15.25 -39.45
N ASN A 216 -15.88 -15.68 -38.54
CA ASN A 216 -16.79 -16.82 -38.78
C ASN A 216 -18.13 -16.42 -39.43
N LEU A 217 -18.41 -15.12 -39.55
CA LEU A 217 -19.62 -14.61 -40.22
C LEU A 217 -19.43 -14.30 -41.71
N ARG A 218 -18.20 -14.36 -42.24
CA ARG A 218 -17.92 -14.13 -43.68
C ARG A 218 -17.81 -15.40 -44.53
N THR A 219 -17.84 -16.59 -43.94
CA THR A 219 -17.76 -17.88 -44.66
C THR A 219 -19.07 -18.68 -44.60
N SER A 220 -20.18 -18.03 -44.22
CA SER A 220 -21.52 -18.59 -44.36
C SER A 220 -22.34 -17.75 -45.35
N LYS A 221 -21.91 -17.75 -46.60
CA LYS A 221 -22.81 -17.57 -47.73
C LYS A 221 -22.51 -18.66 -48.75
N VAL A 222 -23.51 -19.54 -48.86
CA VAL A 222 -23.77 -20.45 -49.98
C VAL A 222 -23.89 -19.63 -51.27
#